data_AF-A0A565AUR8-F1
#
_entry.id   AF-A0A565AUR8-F1
#
_cell.length_a   1.000
_cell.length_b   1.000
_cell.length_c   1.000
_cell.angle_alpha   90.00
_cell.angle_beta   90.00
_cell.angle_gamma   90.00
#
_symmetry.space_group_name_H-M   'P 1'
#
loop_
_entity.id
_entity.type
_entity.pdbx_description
1 polymer ?
#
loop_
_entity_poly.entity_id
_entity_poly.type
_entity_poly.pdbx_seq_one_letter_code
_entity_poly.pdbx_strand_id
1 'polypeptide(L)'
;MKSLKLAKNGDFWRLESLVNHGISLDILDKVKKLSLDCYKTEREEAFKTSNPMKLLDELVKRNSGEELEHIDWEDVFLLLDHNQNEWPSNTYGLK
;
A
#
# COMPACT_ATOMS: atom_id res chain seq x y z
N MET A 1 6.68 32.39 8.81
CA MET A 1 5.97 31.33 8.07
C MET A 1 4.74 30.97 8.88
N LYS A 2 3.52 31.13 8.34
CA LYS A 2 2.27 30.96 9.10
C LYS A 2 1.79 29.51 8.97
N SER A 3 1.64 28.80 10.08
CA SER A 3 0.93 27.52 10.15
C SER A 3 -0.57 27.74 9.94
N LEU A 4 -1.15 26.94 9.05
CA LEU A 4 -2.58 26.94 8.73
C LEU A 4 -3.34 26.36 9.94
N LYS A 5 -4.30 27.10 10.48
CA LYS A 5 -5.18 26.60 11.55
C LYS A 5 -6.26 25.72 10.94
N LEU A 6 -6.31 24.46 11.33
CA LEU A 6 -7.44 23.59 11.08
C LEU A 6 -8.37 23.65 12.30
N ALA A 7 -9.37 24.53 12.23
CA ALA A 7 -10.52 24.49 13.13
C ALA A 7 -11.66 23.77 12.41
N LYS A 8 -12.15 22.71 13.07
CA LYS A 8 -13.29 21.86 12.69
C LYS A 8 -14.51 22.70 12.31
N ASN A 9 -14.95 22.59 11.06
CA ASN A 9 -16.37 22.69 10.75
C ASN A 9 -16.83 21.30 10.34
N GLY A 10 -17.84 20.82 11.07
CA GLY A 10 -18.38 19.47 11.00
C GLY A 10 -18.99 19.11 9.65
N ASP A 11 -19.24 17.81 9.57
CA ASP A 11 -19.92 17.05 8.54
C ASP A 11 -19.15 16.91 7.22
N PHE A 12 -18.88 15.65 6.87
CA PHE A 12 -18.06 15.12 5.78
C PHE A 12 -16.56 14.90 6.11
N TRP A 13 -16.20 13.61 6.09
CA TRP A 13 -14.89 13.02 6.37
C TRP A 13 -13.75 13.77 5.66
N ARG A 14 -12.83 14.32 6.45
CA ARG A 14 -11.81 15.28 6.00
C ARG A 14 -10.48 14.56 5.78
N LEU A 15 -10.20 14.17 4.54
CA LEU A 15 -8.84 13.89 4.13
C LEU A 15 -8.10 15.22 4.04
N GLU A 16 -7.00 15.35 4.78
CA GLU A 16 -6.17 16.56 4.76
C GLU A 16 -4.73 16.17 4.42
N SER A 17 -4.21 16.76 3.34
CA SER A 17 -2.80 16.63 3.01
C SER A 17 -1.98 17.60 3.84
N LEU A 18 -1.04 17.07 4.63
CA LEU A 18 -0.06 17.88 5.34
C LEU A 18 1.13 18.16 4.43
N VAL A 19 1.42 19.45 4.20
CA VAL A 19 2.63 19.90 3.49
C VAL A 19 3.59 20.58 4.47
N ASN A 20 4.88 20.64 4.12
CA ASN A 20 5.94 21.13 5.02
C ASN A 20 5.96 20.39 6.37
N HIS A 21 5.70 19.08 6.33
CA HIS A 21 5.61 18.19 7.48
C HIS A 21 6.95 17.95 8.21
N GLY A 22 8.07 18.48 7.71
CA GLY A 22 9.40 18.34 8.33
C GLY A 22 10.13 17.02 8.05
N ILE A 23 9.44 15.98 7.56
CA ILE A 23 10.06 14.75 7.03
C ILE A 23 10.94 15.09 5.81
N SER A 24 12.19 14.61 5.81
CA SER A 24 13.13 14.79 4.70
C SER A 24 12.64 14.11 3.42
N LEU A 25 12.81 14.78 2.28
CA LEU A 25 12.49 14.23 0.97
C LEU A 25 13.30 12.96 0.67
N ASP A 26 14.57 12.91 1.07
CA ASP A 26 15.43 11.73 0.87
C ASP A 26 14.88 10.49 1.58
N ILE A 27 14.25 10.67 2.75
CA ILE A 27 13.62 9.57 3.50
C ILE A 27 12.37 9.10 2.76
N LEU A 28 11.53 10.02 2.27
CA LEU A 28 10.32 9.68 1.51
C LEU A 28 10.67 8.93 0.22
N ASP A 29 11.69 9.39 -0.51
CA ASP A 29 12.17 8.74 -1.73
C ASP A 29 12.75 7.36 -1.43
N LYS A 30 13.51 7.22 -0.34
CA LYS A 30 14.02 5.93 0.12
C LYS A 30 12.89 4.96 0.47
N VAL A 31 11.88 5.38 1.23
CA VAL A 31 10.72 4.56 1.58
C VAL A 31 9.98 4.12 0.32
N LYS A 32 9.68 5.05 -0.59
CA LYS A 32 9.02 4.75 -1.87
C LYS A 32 9.79 3.70 -2.67
N LYS A 33 11.11 3.84 -2.77
CA LYS A 33 11.97 2.90 -3.49
C LYS A 33 11.97 1.52 -2.81
N LEU A 34 12.19 1.47 -1.50
CA LEU A 34 12.24 0.22 -0.74
C LEU A 34 10.91 -0.54 -0.78
N SER A 35 9.78 0.15 -0.69
CA SER A 35 8.46 -0.48 -0.82
C SER A 35 8.25 -1.08 -2.21
N LEU A 36 8.69 -0.40 -3.27
CA LEU A 36 8.62 -0.92 -4.64
C LEU A 36 9.54 -2.13 -4.85
N ASP A 37 10.78 -2.04 -4.38
CA ASP A 37 11.75 -3.12 -4.47
C ASP A 37 11.26 -4.34 -3.66
N CYS A 38 10.69 -4.12 -2.47
CA CYS A 38 10.07 -5.17 -1.67
C CYS A 38 8.94 -5.88 -2.39
N TYR A 39 8.03 -5.13 -3.02
CA TYR A 39 6.96 -5.74 -3.79
C TYR A 39 7.53 -6.63 -4.91
N LYS A 40 8.44 -6.08 -5.73
CA LYS A 40 9.03 -6.81 -6.88
C LYS A 40 9.82 -8.05 -6.47
N THR A 41 10.61 -7.94 -5.41
CA THR A 41 11.52 -9.02 -5.00
C THR A 41 10.83 -10.08 -4.15
N GLU A 42 9.92 -9.69 -3.26
CA GLU A 42 9.39 -10.60 -2.23
C GLU A 42 7.93 -10.99 -2.44
N ARG A 43 7.15 -10.19 -3.17
CA ARG A 43 5.68 -10.30 -3.18
C ARG A 43 5.09 -10.62 -4.54
N GLU A 44 5.64 -10.03 -5.60
CA GLU A 44 5.02 -9.99 -6.93
C GLU A 44 4.70 -11.39 -7.49
N GLU A 45 5.63 -12.34 -7.39
CA GLU A 45 5.42 -13.70 -7.90
C GLU A 45 4.35 -14.48 -7.11
N ALA A 46 4.27 -14.27 -5.79
CA ALA A 46 3.21 -14.85 -4.96
C ALA A 46 1.86 -14.21 -5.28
N PHE A 47 1.82 -12.88 -5.47
CA PHE A 47 0.60 -12.17 -5.82
C PHE A 47 0.06 -12.57 -7.19
N LYS A 48 0.92 -12.74 -8.20
CA LYS A 48 0.54 -13.24 -9.54
C LYS A 48 -0.14 -14.61 -9.52
N THR A 49 0.15 -15.43 -8.52
CA THR A 49 -0.43 -16.78 -8.36
C THR A 49 -1.51 -16.86 -7.28
N SER A 50 -1.88 -15.70 -6.71
CA SER A 50 -2.86 -15.58 -5.62
C SER A 50 -4.30 -15.83 -6.07
N ASN A 51 -5.19 -16.00 -5.09
CA ASN A 51 -6.62 -16.18 -5.34
C ASN A 51 -7.30 -14.96 -6.00
N PRO A 52 -7.06 -13.71 -5.55
CA PRO A 52 -7.58 -12.52 -6.25
C PRO A 52 -7.18 -12.47 -7.72
N MET A 53 -5.93 -12.81 -8.05
CA MET A 53 -5.47 -12.80 -9.45
C MET A 53 -6.16 -13.88 -10.30
N LYS A 54 -6.30 -15.10 -9.75
CA LYS A 54 -7.00 -16.20 -10.45
C LYS A 54 -8.47 -15.87 -10.72
N LEU A 55 -9.17 -15.34 -9.72
CA LEU A 55 -10.57 -14.95 -9.87
C LEU A 55 -10.73 -13.82 -10.88
N LEU A 56 -9.81 -12.84 -10.89
CA LEU A 56 -9.78 -11.79 -11.90
C LEU A 56 -9.57 -12.36 -13.31
N ASP A 57 -8.62 -13.27 -13.49
CA ASP A 57 -8.38 -13.92 -14.78
C ASP A 57 -9.60 -14.72 -15.28
N GLU A 58 -10.29 -15.42 -14.38
CA GLU A 58 -11.53 -16.15 -14.71
C GLU A 58 -12.68 -15.21 -15.08
N LEU A 59 -12.80 -14.06 -14.41
CA LEU A 59 -13.77 -13.02 -14.74
C LEU A 59 -13.52 -12.46 -16.14
N VAL A 60 -12.27 -12.10 -16.44
CA VAL A 60 -11.86 -11.59 -17.76
C VAL A 60 -12.15 -12.61 -18.86
N LYS A 61 -11.88 -13.91 -18.62
CA LYS A 61 -12.17 -14.99 -19.58
C LYS A 61 -13.66 -15.19 -19.82
N ARG A 62 -14.49 -15.08 -18.78
CA ARG A 62 -15.96 -15.20 -18.91
C ARG A 62 -16.56 -14.06 -19.73
N ASN A 63 -15.96 -12.86 -19.66
CA ASN A 63 -16.41 -11.67 -20.39
C ASN A 63 -17.93 -11.42 -20.25
N SER A 64 -18.46 -11.67 -19.04
CA SER A 64 -19.90 -11.69 -18.73
C SER A 64 -20.44 -10.36 -18.20
N GLY A 65 -19.58 -9.38 -17.93
CA GLY A 65 -19.95 -8.13 -17.26
C GLY A 65 -20.29 -8.29 -15.77
N GLU A 66 -20.07 -9.48 -15.22
CA GLU A 66 -20.18 -9.76 -13.78
C GLU A 66 -19.05 -9.06 -13.01
N GLU A 67 -19.31 -8.74 -11.74
CA GLU A 67 -18.32 -8.18 -10.81
C GLU A 67 -17.97 -9.21 -9.73
N LEU A 68 -16.75 -9.11 -9.18
CA LEU A 68 -16.35 -9.89 -8.01
C LEU A 68 -16.63 -9.08 -6.75
N GLU A 69 -17.61 -9.51 -5.97
CA GLU A 69 -17.90 -8.92 -4.66
C GLU A 69 -17.06 -9.57 -3.57
N HIS A 70 -16.82 -8.83 -2.47
CA HIS A 70 -16.13 -9.32 -1.26
C HIS A 70 -14.69 -9.78 -1.48
N ILE A 71 -14.00 -9.26 -2.49
CA ILE A 71 -12.57 -9.50 -2.71
C ILE A 71 -11.87 -8.22 -3.11
N ASP A 72 -10.72 -7.98 -2.49
CA ASP A 72 -9.83 -6.88 -2.83
C ASP A 72 -8.70 -7.40 -3.72
N TRP A 73 -8.44 -6.69 -4.83
CA TRP A 73 -7.29 -6.97 -5.69
C TRP A 73 -6.06 -6.27 -5.11
N GLU A 74 -5.58 -6.77 -3.99
CA GLU A 74 -4.47 -6.17 -3.23
C GLU A 74 -3.51 -7.23 -2.66
N ASP A 75 -2.26 -6.80 -2.47
CA ASP A 75 -1.26 -7.51 -1.66
C ASP A 75 -0.88 -6.60 -0.49
N VAL A 76 -1.19 -7.05 0.74
CA VAL A 76 -0.98 -6.25 1.95
C VAL A 76 -0.20 -7.08 2.98
N PHE A 77 0.76 -6.43 3.62
CA PHE A 77 1.39 -6.92 4.84
C PHE A 77 1.41 -5.79 5.88
N LEU A 78 1.25 -6.15 7.14
CA LEU A 78 1.18 -5.20 8.24
C LEU A 78 2.46 -5.25 9.06
N LEU A 79 3.05 -4.07 9.28
CA LEU A 79 4.20 -3.89 10.14
C LEU A 79 3.72 -3.24 11.45
N LEU A 80 3.95 -3.94 12.54
CA LEU A 80 3.60 -3.57 13.90
C LEU A 80 4.88 -3.61 14.74
N ASP A 81 4.94 -2.81 15.80
CA ASP A 81 6.14 -2.72 16.64
C ASP A 81 6.59 -4.06 17.22
N HIS A 82 5.66 -5.01 17.41
CA HIS A 82 5.91 -6.33 17.96
C HIS A 82 6.24 -7.41 16.93
N ASN A 83 6.14 -7.13 15.62
CA ASN A 83 6.38 -8.11 14.55
C ASN A 83 7.62 -7.80 13.70
N GLN A 84 8.63 -7.14 14.28
CA GLN A 84 9.88 -6.75 13.60
C GLN A 84 10.67 -7.90 12.96
N ASN A 85 10.41 -9.15 13.37
CA ASN A 85 11.04 -10.34 12.81
C ASN A 85 10.28 -10.93 11.62
N GLU A 86 9.07 -10.44 11.35
CA GLU A 86 8.23 -10.83 10.20
C GLU A 86 8.43 -9.91 9.00
N TRP A 87 9.37 -8.96 9.09
CA TRP A 87 9.70 -8.07 7.98
C TRP A 87 10.17 -8.89 6.78
N PRO A 88 9.75 -8.52 5.56
CA PRO A 88 10.38 -9.02 4.34
C PRO A 88 11.89 -8.79 4.44
N SER A 89 12.67 -9.85 4.26
CA SER A 89 14.10 -9.87 4.58
C SER A 89 15.00 -9.96 3.36
N ASN A 90 14.44 -10.28 2.19
CA ASN A 90 15.22 -10.42 0.97
C ASN A 90 15.51 -9.06 0.31
N THR A 91 14.75 -8.02 0.68
CA THR A 91 14.95 -6.65 0.20
C THR A 91 15.99 -5.94 1.05
N TYR A 92 17.16 -5.70 0.44
CA TYR A 92 18.27 -5.05 1.14
C TYR A 92 17.90 -3.64 1.61
N GLY A 93 18.16 -3.37 2.90
CA GLY A 93 17.95 -2.05 3.51
C GLY A 93 16.49 -1.71 3.82
N LEU A 94 15.57 -2.69 3.75
CA LEU A 94 14.19 -2.53 4.17
C LEU A 94 14.09 -2.45 5.70
N LYS A 95 14.78 -3.35 6.42
CA LYS A 95 14.89 -3.35 7.89
C LYS A 95 15.95 -2.38 8.40
#